data_AF-A0A9P5P659-F1
#
_entry.id   AF-A0A9P5P659-F1
#
_cell.length_a   1.000
_cell.length_b   1.000
_cell.length_c   1.000
_cell.angle_alpha   90.00
_cell.angle_beta   90.00
_cell.angle_gamma   90.00
#
_symmetry.space_group_name_H-M   'P 1'
#
loop_
_entity.id
_entity.type
_entity.pdbx_description
1 polymer ?
#
loop_
_entity_poly.entity_id
_entity_poly.type
_entity_poly.pdbx_seq_one_letter_code
_entity_poly.pdbx_strand_id
1 'polypeptide(L)'
;GRPRKLNSIDEQYISSLIDHRPTIYLDEIQDALLSARWIHVSIPTLFRALQRLGLTRKVVDARAFERDEAMRHHYLLEIARIAPRPDMLVFIDETARNQRTSQRKYGRA
;
A
#
# COMPACT_ATOMS: atom_id res chain seq x y z
N GLY A 1 -17.83 -31.21 -4.90
CA GLY A 1 -16.74 -30.27 -5.23
C GLY A 1 -15.53 -30.53 -4.35
N ARG A 2 -14.31 -30.34 -4.86
CA ARG A 2 -13.07 -30.59 -4.09
C ARG A 2 -13.04 -29.70 -2.82
N PRO A 3 -12.76 -30.25 -1.63
CA PRO A 3 -12.68 -29.45 -0.40
C PRO A 3 -11.61 -28.36 -0.52
N ARG A 4 -11.90 -27.19 0.06
CA ARG A 4 -11.00 -26.03 0.01
C ARG A 4 -9.76 -26.30 0.85
N LYS A 5 -8.61 -25.80 0.38
CA LYS A 5 -7.35 -25.85 1.15
C LYS A 5 -7.27 -24.81 2.26
N LEU A 6 -8.02 -23.71 2.13
CA LEU A 6 -8.10 -22.64 3.12
C LEU A 6 -9.46 -22.71 3.81
N ASN A 7 -9.45 -22.70 5.14
CA ASN A 7 -10.65 -22.56 5.96
C ASN A 7 -10.88 -21.08 6.34
N SER A 8 -11.97 -20.80 7.06
CA SER A 8 -12.32 -19.44 7.48
C SER A 8 -11.29 -18.78 8.39
N ILE A 9 -10.58 -19.56 9.21
CA ILE A 9 -9.52 -19.05 10.11
C ILE A 9 -8.30 -18.62 9.29
N ASP A 10 -7.96 -19.38 8.24
CA ASP A 10 -6.86 -19.02 7.35
C ASP A 10 -7.21 -17.76 6.53
N GLU A 11 -8.46 -17.63 6.11
CA GLU A 11 -8.98 -16.43 5.43
C GLU A 11 -8.91 -15.19 6.35
N GLN A 12 -9.27 -15.33 7.64
CA GLN A 12 -9.12 -14.26 8.63
C GLN A 12 -7.66 -13.87 8.86
N TYR A 13 -6.76 -14.85 8.98
CA TYR A 13 -5.33 -14.61 9.11
C TYR A 13 -4.76 -13.81 7.92
N ILE A 14 -5.14 -14.19 6.70
CA ILE A 14 -4.73 -13.47 5.48
C ILE A 14 -5.25 -12.03 5.49
N SER A 15 -6.50 -11.80 5.90
CA SER A 15 -7.07 -10.46 6.00
C SER A 15 -6.28 -9.60 6.99
N SER A 16 -6.06 -10.11 8.21
CA SER A 16 -5.29 -9.38 9.23
C SER A 16 -3.87 -9.11 8.75
N LEU A 17 -3.21 -10.06 8.09
CA LEU A 17 -1.86 -9.86 7.56
C LEU A 17 -1.81 -8.72 6.52
N ILE A 18 -2.81 -8.63 5.66
CA ILE A 18 -2.92 -7.56 4.65
C ILE A 18 -3.24 -6.22 5.31
N ASP A 19 -4.10 -6.19 6.33
CA ASP A 19 -4.40 -4.97 7.09
C ASP A 19 -3.15 -4.38 7.76
N HIS A 20 -2.28 -5.24 8.29
CA HIS A 20 -1.02 -4.80 8.92
C HIS A 20 0.08 -4.47 7.88
N ARG A 21 0.06 -5.13 6.72
CA ARG A 21 1.08 -4.99 5.67
C ARG A 21 0.41 -4.90 4.30
N PRO A 22 -0.20 -3.76 3.93
CA PRO A 22 -0.96 -3.64 2.70
C PRO A 22 -0.09 -3.89 1.45
N THR A 23 1.21 -3.63 1.49
CA THR A 23 2.13 -3.86 0.36
C THR A 23 2.72 -5.28 0.29
N ILE A 24 2.12 -6.26 0.97
CA ILE A 24 2.60 -7.63 1.00
C ILE A 24 2.35 -8.35 -0.34
N TYR A 25 3.37 -9.10 -0.82
CA TYR A 25 3.29 -9.90 -2.03
C TYR A 25 2.62 -11.27 -1.81
N LEU A 26 2.28 -11.95 -2.90
CA LEU A 26 1.57 -13.24 -2.84
C LEU A 26 2.45 -14.37 -2.29
N ASP A 27 3.73 -14.37 -2.64
CA ASP A 27 4.75 -15.26 -2.10
C ASP A 27 4.99 -14.98 -0.61
N GLU A 28 5.09 -13.70 -0.20
CA GLU A 28 5.21 -13.32 1.22
C GLU A 28 3.99 -13.81 2.05
N ILE A 29 2.77 -13.74 1.50
CA ILE A 29 1.57 -14.30 2.15
C ILE A 29 1.64 -15.84 2.20
N GLN A 30 2.13 -16.48 1.14
CA GLN A 30 2.31 -17.95 1.09
C GLN A 30 3.29 -18.41 2.17
N ASP A 31 4.43 -17.72 2.32
CA ASP A 31 5.44 -18.01 3.34
C ASP A 31 4.89 -17.78 4.75
N ALA A 32 4.10 -16.72 4.95
CA ALA A 32 3.43 -16.45 6.22
C ALA A 32 2.41 -17.56 6.58
N LEU A 33 1.63 -18.04 5.60
CA LEU A 33 0.72 -19.16 5.79
C LEU A 33 1.46 -20.47 6.09
N LEU A 34 2.58 -20.72 5.41
CA LEU A 34 3.40 -21.89 5.69
C LEU A 34 3.97 -21.82 7.11
N SER A 35 4.48 -20.67 7.52
CA SER A 35 5.15 -20.49 8.82
C SER A 35 4.18 -20.49 10.00
N ALA A 36 3.03 -19.80 9.88
CA ALA A 36 2.10 -19.62 10.99
C ALA A 36 1.02 -20.71 11.06
N ARG A 37 0.65 -21.30 9.92
CA ARG A 37 -0.48 -22.23 9.80
C ARG A 37 -0.08 -23.60 9.28
N TRP A 38 1.17 -23.79 8.83
CA TRP A 38 1.65 -25.02 8.19
C TRP A 38 0.88 -25.40 6.92
N ILE A 39 0.34 -24.39 6.21
CA ILE A 39 -0.44 -24.60 5.00
C ILE A 39 0.31 -24.07 3.78
N HIS A 40 0.65 -24.97 2.85
CA HIS A 40 1.19 -24.57 1.56
C HIS A 40 0.08 -24.48 0.50
N VAL A 41 -0.22 -23.24 0.08
CA VAL A 41 -1.19 -22.92 -0.97
C VAL A 41 -0.47 -22.37 -2.18
N SER A 42 -0.83 -22.79 -3.39
CA SER A 42 -0.21 -22.23 -4.60
C SER A 42 -0.65 -20.77 -4.83
N ILE A 43 0.24 -19.95 -5.41
CA ILE A 43 -0.03 -18.54 -5.74
C ILE A 43 -1.37 -18.35 -6.48
N PRO A 44 -1.74 -19.17 -7.51
CA PRO A 44 -3.04 -19.03 -8.17
C PRO A 44 -4.24 -19.29 -7.24
N THR A 45 -4.09 -20.22 -6.29
CA THR A 45 -5.16 -20.54 -5.33
C THR A 45 -5.31 -19.42 -4.31
N LEU A 46 -4.18 -18.86 -3.85
CA LEU A 46 -4.15 -17.69 -2.98
C LEU A 46 -4.77 -16.47 -3.67
N PHE A 47 -4.43 -16.23 -4.94
CA PHE A 47 -5.02 -15.15 -5.72
C PHE A 47 -6.56 -15.24 -5.80
N ARG A 48 -7.09 -16.43 -6.09
CA ARG A 48 -8.55 -16.66 -6.08
C ARG A 48 -9.17 -16.49 -4.69
N ALA A 49 -8.45 -16.86 -3.63
CA ALA A 49 -8.92 -16.64 -2.26
C ALA A 49 -9.02 -15.14 -1.94
N LEU A 50 -8.01 -14.34 -2.32
CA LEU A 50 -8.02 -12.89 -2.14
C LEU A 50 -9.13 -12.20 -2.94
N GLN A 51 -9.41 -12.65 -4.17
CA GLN A 51 -10.54 -12.13 -4.96
C GLN A 51 -11.88 -12.41 -4.28
N ARG A 52 -12.08 -13.59 -3.67
CA ARG A 52 -13.29 -13.91 -2.91
C ARG A 52 -13.44 -13.04 -1.66
N LEU A 53 -12.32 -12.63 -1.05
CA LEU A 53 -12.28 -11.72 0.09
C LEU A 53 -12.49 -10.25 -0.32
N GLY A 54 -12.67 -9.95 -1.61
CA GLY A 54 -12.83 -8.58 -2.10
C GLY A 54 -11.55 -7.75 -2.10
N LEU A 55 -10.39 -8.37 -1.85
CA LEU A 55 -9.10 -7.68 -1.74
C LEU A 55 -8.50 -7.46 -3.13
N THR A 56 -8.40 -6.19 -3.53
CA THR A 56 -7.92 -5.79 -4.86
C THR A 56 -6.54 -5.16 -4.77
N ARG A 57 -5.75 -5.28 -5.84
CA ARG A 57 -4.44 -4.62 -5.91
C ARG A 57 -4.66 -3.12 -6.20
N LYS A 58 -4.44 -2.27 -5.20
CA LYS A 58 -4.54 -0.81 -5.29
C LYS A 58 -3.14 -0.19 -5.33
N VAL A 59 -3.03 0.98 -5.94
CA VAL A 59 -1.81 1.80 -5.83
C VAL A 59 -1.74 2.28 -4.38
N VAL A 60 -0.65 1.96 -3.68
CA VAL A 60 -0.44 2.48 -2.33
C VAL A 60 0.15 3.87 -2.51
N ASP A 61 -0.61 4.87 -2.09
CA ASP A 61 -0.13 6.24 -2.04
C ASP A 61 0.96 6.29 -0.96
N ALA A 62 2.22 6.33 -1.40
CA ALA A 62 3.35 6.49 -0.51
C ALA A 62 3.33 7.92 0.03
N ARG A 63 2.48 8.17 1.03
CA ARG A 63 2.57 9.41 1.81
C ARG A 63 3.99 9.50 2.36
N ALA A 64 4.73 10.52 1.95
CA ALA A 64 6.06 10.77 2.49
C ALA A 64 5.95 10.80 4.02
N PHE A 65 6.70 9.95 4.71
CA PHE A 65 6.71 9.87 6.16
C PHE A 65 7.13 11.22 6.80
N GLU A 66 7.88 12.03 6.05
CA GLU A 66 8.33 13.38 6.40
C GLU A 66 7.23 14.45 6.31
N ARG A 67 6.00 14.08 5.92
CA ARG A 67 4.90 15.03 5.73
C ARG A 67 4.33 15.47 7.08
N ASP A 68 4.81 16.59 7.58
CA ASP A 68 4.28 17.30 8.75
C ASP A 68 3.18 18.29 8.32
N GLU A 69 1.95 18.07 8.79
CA GLU A 69 0.81 18.93 8.49
C GLU A 69 0.93 20.33 9.10
N ALA A 70 1.56 20.47 10.28
CA ALA A 70 1.76 21.76 10.93
C ALA A 70 2.73 22.63 10.12
N MET A 71 3.85 22.05 9.66
CA MET A 71 4.79 22.77 8.79
C MET A 71 4.14 23.17 7.46
N ARG A 72 3.31 22.30 6.86
CA ARG A 72 2.56 22.65 5.64
C ARG A 72 1.58 23.79 5.86
N HIS A 73 0.85 23.78 6.97
CA HIS A 73 -0.07 24.86 7.30
C HIS A 73 0.66 26.17 7.52
N HIS A 74 1.79 26.15 8.25
CA HIS A 74 2.61 27.33 8.47
C HIS A 74 3.09 27.93 7.14
N TYR A 75 3.63 27.09 6.25
CA TYR A 75 4.05 27.51 4.91
C TYR A 75 2.90 28.10 4.09
N LEU A 76 1.72 27.49 4.12
CA LEU A 76 0.54 28.02 3.40
C LEU A 76 0.11 29.39 3.92
N LEU A 77 0.10 29.60 5.24
CA LEU A 77 -0.21 30.89 5.84
C LEU A 77 0.83 31.96 5.46
N GLU A 78 2.10 31.58 5.45
CA GLU A 78 3.18 32.47 5.07
C GLU A 78 3.08 32.88 3.59
N ILE A 79 2.86 31.93 2.68
CA ILE A 79 2.67 32.21 1.26
C ILE A 79 1.41 33.03 1.01
N ALA A 80 0.30 32.75 1.69
CA ALA A 80 -0.93 33.53 1.57
C ALA A 80 -0.73 35.00 1.96
N ARG A 81 0.17 35.27 2.91
CA ARG A 81 0.55 36.63 3.32
C ARG A 81 1.47 37.31 2.31
N ILE A 82 2.46 36.59 1.78
CA ILE A 82 3.52 37.15 0.91
C ILE A 82 3.05 37.30 -0.54
N ALA A 83 2.26 36.35 -1.04
CA ALA A 83 1.74 36.30 -2.40
C ALA A 83 0.23 35.97 -2.37
N PRO A 84 -0.62 36.93 -1.98
CA PRO A 84 -2.06 36.73 -1.81
C PRO A 84 -2.80 36.47 -3.13
N ARG A 85 -2.15 36.77 -4.27
CA ARG A 85 -2.69 36.54 -5.60
C ARG A 85 -1.93 35.43 -6.32
N PRO A 86 -2.62 34.50 -7.01
CA PRO A 86 -1.96 33.41 -7.75
C PRO A 86 -0.97 33.90 -8.83
N ASP A 87 -1.23 35.04 -9.47
CA ASP A 87 -0.35 35.63 -10.49
C ASP A 87 1.01 36.11 -9.95
N MET A 88 1.19 36.16 -8.63
CA MET A 88 2.47 36.50 -7.99
C MET A 88 3.37 35.28 -7.77
N LEU A 89 2.90 34.08 -8.08
CA LEU A 89 3.61 32.83 -7.83
C LEU A 89 4.11 32.20 -9.13
N VAL A 90 5.41 31.89 -9.16
CA VAL A 90 6.03 31.09 -10.21
C VAL A 90 6.68 29.89 -9.55
N PHE A 91 6.34 28.69 -10.01
CA PHE A 91 6.86 27.43 -9.47
C PHE A 91 7.82 26.80 -10.46
N ILE A 92 8.97 26.35 -9.96
CA ILE A 92 9.96 25.58 -10.70
C ILE A 92 10.10 24.26 -9.95
N ASP A 93 9.90 23.15 -10.64
CA ASP A 93 10.09 21.81 -10.08
C ASP A 93 11.18 21.07 -10.86
N GLU A 94 12.11 20.47 -10.12
CA GLU A 94 13.19 19.67 -10.70
C GLU A 94 12.75 18.21 -10.78
N THR A 95 12.49 17.74 -11.99
CA THR A 95 12.20 16.32 -12.21
C THR A 95 13.50 15.53 -12.37
N ALA A 96 14.00 14.98 -11.26
CA ALA A 96 15.14 14.07 -11.31
C ALA A 96 14.74 12.75 -11.99
N ARG A 97 15.44 12.36 -13.06
CA ARG A 97 15.39 10.99 -13.62
C ARG A 97 16.16 10.03 -12.72
N ASN A 98 15.57 9.69 -11.59
CA ASN A 98 16.15 8.72 -10.66
C ASN A 98 15.62 7.31 -10.96
N GLN A 99 16.52 6.35 -11.25
CA GLN A 99 16.24 4.91 -11.25
C GLN A 99 16.06 4.37 -9.81
N ARG A 100 15.25 5.04 -8.96
CA ARG A 100 14.97 4.55 -7.61
C ARG A 100 13.89 3.48 -7.65
N THR A 101 14.31 2.27 -7.96
CA THR A 101 13.50 1.04 -8.02
C THR A 101 13.37 0.38 -6.64
N SER A 102 12.96 1.12 -5.61
CA SER A 102 12.86 0.56 -4.23
C SER A 102 11.50 0.78 -3.55
N GLN A 103 10.71 1.76 -4.00
CA GLN A 103 9.39 1.96 -3.40
C GLN A 103 8.34 1.03 -4.01
N ARG A 104 7.68 0.22 -3.15
CA ARG A 104 6.57 -0.65 -3.54
C ARG A 104 5.35 0.20 -3.90
N LYS A 105 5.07 0.34 -5.20
CA LYS A 105 3.99 1.20 -5.73
C LYS A 105 2.57 0.64 -5.51
N TYR A 106 2.43 -0.62 -5.13
CA TYR A 106 1.15 -1.31 -5.08
C TYR A 106 1.00 -2.09 -3.78
N GLY A 107 -0.22 -2.14 -3.28
CA GLY A 107 -0.64 -2.95 -2.15
C GLY A 107 -2.05 -3.50 -2.35
N ARG A 108 -2.58 -4.18 -1.36
CA ARG A 108 -3.90 -4.83 -1.35
C ARG A 108 -4.76 -4.15 -0.29
N ALA A 109 -5.97 -3.78 -0.68
CA ALA A 109 -7.03 -3.23 0.16
C ALA A 109 -8.39 -3.31 -0.57
#